data_AF-A0A537J8C6-F1
#
_entry.id   AF-A0A537J8C6-F1
#
_cell.length_a   1.000
_cell.length_b   1.000
_cell.length_c   1.000
_cell.angle_alpha   90.00
_cell.angle_beta   90.00
_cell.angle_gamma   90.00
#
_symmetry.space_group_name_H-M   'P 1'
#
loop_
_entity.id
_entity.type
_entity.pdbx_description
1 polymer ?
#
loop_
_entity_poly.entity_id
_entity_poly.type
_entity_poly.pdbx_seq_one_letter_code
_entity_poly.pdbx_strand_id
1 'polypeptide(L)' 'EAGVTRFDGAVGGLGGCPFAPGATGNIATEDVNHMLQAMDIDTGIDQQALLECGRLVRDVITAELPSHSLRVHLGRGA' A
#
# COMPACT_ATOMS: atom_id res chain seq x y z
N GLU A 1 -0.30 7.73 18.43
CA GLU A 1 0.27 7.63 19.79
C GLU A 1 1.30 8.71 20.14
N ALA A 2 2.22 9.13 19.24
CA ALA A 2 3.17 10.23 19.50
C ALA A 2 2.79 11.60 18.89
N GLY A 3 1.53 11.79 18.48
CA GLY A 3 1.06 13.04 17.85
C GLY A 3 1.42 13.23 16.37
N VAL A 4 2.08 12.26 15.72
CA VAL A 4 2.36 12.29 14.28
C VAL A 4 1.05 12.13 13.48
N THR A 5 0.85 13.00 12.48
CA THR A 5 -0.35 13.04 11.63
C THR A 5 -0.03 12.96 10.13
N ARG A 6 1.24 12.83 9.75
CA ARG A 6 1.68 12.73 8.36
C ARG A 6 2.60 11.54 8.20
N PHE A 7 2.29 10.70 7.23
CA PHE A 7 3.03 9.48 6.91
C PHE A 7 3.29 9.45 5.41
N ASP A 8 4.51 9.10 5.04
CA ASP A 8 4.87 8.84 3.66
C ASP A 8 4.76 7.33 3.39
N GLY A 9 4.28 6.98 2.21
CA GLY A 9 4.12 5.60 1.76
C GLY A 9 4.19 5.52 0.24
N ALA A 10 4.16 4.30 -0.28
CA ALA A 10 4.14 4.06 -1.72
C ALA A 10 2.97 3.14 -2.10
N VAL A 11 2.37 3.40 -3.26
CA VAL A 11 1.32 2.54 -3.85
C VAL A 11 1.83 1.10 -3.95
N GLY A 12 1.04 0.15 -3.47
CA GLY A 12 1.38 -1.27 -3.40
C GLY A 12 2.54 -1.62 -2.47
N GLY A 13 3.16 -0.65 -1.78
CA GLY A 13 4.44 -0.79 -1.08
C GLY A 13 5.64 -0.80 -2.03
N LEU A 14 5.53 -0.10 -3.16
CA LEU A 14 6.57 -0.04 -4.18
C LEU A 14 7.92 0.45 -3.63
N GLY A 15 9.00 -0.17 -4.11
CA GLY A 15 10.37 0.17 -3.75
C GLY A 15 10.87 -0.72 -2.62
N GLY A 16 11.81 -1.62 -2.94
CA GLY A 16 12.50 -2.46 -1.97
C GLY A 16 13.69 -1.76 -1.31
N CYS A 17 14.35 -2.44 -0.38
CA CYS A 17 15.55 -1.91 0.27
C CYS A 17 16.82 -2.23 -0.54
N PRO A 18 17.64 -1.24 -0.94
CA PRO A 18 18.90 -1.50 -1.66
C PRO A 18 19.95 -2.19 -0.79
N PHE A 19 19.82 -2.10 0.55
CA PHE A 19 20.75 -2.72 1.50
C PHE A 19 20.31 -4.11 1.97
N ALA A 20 19.05 -4.50 1.72
CA ALA A 20 18.47 -5.77 2.14
C ALA A 20 17.64 -6.38 0.99
N PRO A 21 18.27 -7.15 0.08
CA PRO A 21 17.58 -7.76 -1.05
C PRO A 21 16.39 -8.62 -0.61
N GLY A 22 15.22 -8.40 -1.21
CA GLY A 22 13.99 -9.13 -0.91
C GLY A 22 13.21 -8.61 0.31
N ALA A 23 13.75 -7.66 1.07
CA ALA A 23 13.00 -7.00 2.13
C ALA A 23 12.05 -5.93 1.56
N THR A 24 10.88 -5.79 2.18
CA THR A 24 9.96 -4.68 1.92
C THR A 24 10.64 -3.34 2.22
N GLY A 25 10.52 -2.36 1.31
CA GLY A 25 11.04 -1.02 1.53
C GLY A 25 9.96 -0.11 2.09
N ASN A 26 9.20 0.55 1.21
CA ASN A 26 8.16 1.48 1.63
C ASN A 26 6.95 0.75 2.21
N ILE A 27 6.29 1.40 3.18
CA ILE A 27 4.98 0.96 3.64
C ILE A 27 3.93 1.18 2.53
N ALA A 28 3.02 0.21 2.38
CA ALA A 28 1.96 0.30 1.39
C ALA A 28 0.91 1.33 1.80
N THR A 29 0.64 2.31 0.93
CA THR A 29 -0.37 3.36 1.18
C THR A 29 -1.77 2.76 1.41
N GLU A 30 -2.12 1.69 0.70
CA GLU A 30 -3.39 0.98 0.82
C GLU A 30 -3.60 0.40 2.22
N ASP A 31 -2.53 -0.16 2.79
CA ASP A 31 -2.58 -0.83 4.09
C ASP A 31 -2.63 0.21 5.23
N VAL A 32 -1.89 1.31 5.10
CA VAL A 32 -1.99 2.44 6.02
C VAL A 32 -3.37 3.06 5.96
N ASN A 33 -3.90 3.32 4.76
CA ASN A 33 -5.23 3.92 4.62
C ASN A 33 -6.32 3.00 5.18
N HIS A 34 -6.25 1.70 4.89
CA HIS A 34 -7.17 0.71 5.43
C HIS A 34 -7.13 0.67 6.95
N MET A 35 -5.93 0.65 7.55
CA MET A 35 -5.76 0.70 9.00
C MET A 35 -6.36 1.97 9.60
N LEU A 36 -6.06 3.14 9.03
CA LEU A 36 -6.58 4.43 9.53
C LEU A 36 -8.11 4.50 9.42
N GLN A 37 -8.70 4.04 8.33
CA GLN A 37 -10.15 3.94 8.18
C GLN A 37 -10.78 2.98 9.20
N ALA A 38 -10.16 1.84 9.47
CA ALA A 38 -10.61 0.90 10.51
C ALA A 38 -10.50 1.47 11.93
N MET A 39 -9.70 2.52 12.11
CA MET A 39 -9.57 3.29 13.36
C MET A 39 -10.46 4.55 13.37
N ASP A 40 -11.37 4.70 12.41
CA ASP A 40 -12.24 5.87 12.23
C ASP A 40 -11.47 7.19 12.02
N ILE A 41 -10.27 7.12 11.44
CA ILE A 41 -9.46 8.29 11.09
C ILE A 41 -9.64 8.60 9.60
N ASP A 42 -10.17 9.79 9.30
CA ASP A 42 -10.32 10.28 7.93
C ASP A 42 -8.98 10.76 7.36
N THR A 43 -8.62 10.21 6.20
CA THR A 43 -7.43 10.55 5.42
C THR A 43 -7.75 11.39 4.19
N GLY A 44 -9.02 11.50 3.82
CA GLY A 44 -9.48 12.08 2.55
C GLY A 44 -9.19 11.21 1.31
N ILE A 45 -8.73 9.96 1.49
CA ILE A 45 -8.39 9.06 0.38
C ILE A 45 -9.57 8.11 0.09
N ASP A 46 -9.99 8.06 -1.17
CA ASP A 46 -10.89 7.03 -1.68
C ASP A 46 -10.15 5.68 -1.77
N GLN A 47 -10.57 4.72 -0.95
CA GLN A 47 -9.95 3.40 -0.87
C GLN A 47 -10.06 2.61 -2.18
N GLN A 48 -11.18 2.71 -2.90
CA GLN A 48 -11.37 1.98 -4.16
C GLN A 48 -10.51 2.58 -5.27
N ALA A 49 -10.45 3.91 -5.36
CA ALA A 49 -9.57 4.58 -6.31
C ALA A 49 -8.09 4.24 -6.03
N LEU A 50 -7.69 4.18 -4.76
CA LEU A 50 -6.33 3.79 -4.39
C LEU A 50 -6.00 2.34 -4.76
N LEU A 51 -6.92 1.40 -4.53
CA LEU A 51 -6.74 -0.01 -4.92
C LEU A 51 -6.63 -0.17 -6.45
N GLU A 52 -7.39 0.62 -7.22
CA GLU A 52 -7.29 0.64 -8.68
C GLU A 52 -5.94 1.20 -9.15
N CYS A 53 -5.42 2.25 -8.49
CA CYS A 53 -4.05 2.72 -8.73
C CYS A 53 -3.01 1.61 -8.47
N GLY A 54 -3.16 0.84 -7.40
CA GLY A 54 -2.32 -0.33 -7.11
C GLY A 54 -2.38 -1.39 -8.21
N ARG A 55 -3.58 -1.68 -8.73
CA ARG A 55 -3.78 -2.61 -9.86
C ARG A 55 -3.07 -2.11 -11.12
N LEU A 56 -3.19 -0.82 -11.45
CA LEU A 56 -2.51 -0.22 -12.60
C LEU A 56 -0.98 -0.30 -12.46
N VAL A 57 -0.44 -0.02 -11.27
CA VAL A 57 1.00 -0.14 -11.01
C VAL A 57 1.47 -1.58 -11.22
N ARG A 58 0.75 -2.56 -10.66
CA ARG A 58 1.04 -3.99 -10.84
C ARG A 58 1.11 -4.39 -12.32
N ASP A 59 0.22 -3.86 -13.15
CA ASP A 59 0.18 -4.21 -14.57
C ASP A 59 1.38 -3.65 -15.37
N VAL A 60 2.11 -2.67 -14.83
CA VAL A 60 3.25 -2.01 -15.50
C VAL A 60 4.60 -2.48 -14.95
N ILE A 61 4.66 -2.91 -13.70
CA ILE A 61 5.91 -3.36 -13.05
C ILE A 61 6.02 -4.88 -13.03
N THR A 62 7.25 -5.39 -13.04
CA THR A 62 7.52 -6.83 -12.88
C THR A 62 7.69 -7.25 -11.43
N ALA A 63 7.94 -6.30 -10.53
CA ALA A 63 8.14 -6.57 -9.11
C ALA A 63 6.79 -6.87 -8.42
N GLU A 64 6.82 -7.79 -7.47
CA GLU A 64 5.66 -8.06 -6.62
C GLU A 64 5.38 -6.87 -5.68
N LEU A 65 4.11 -6.53 -5.52
CA LEU A 65 3.65 -5.48 -4.61
C LEU A 65 3.27 -6.10 -3.25
N PRO A 66 3.94 -5.75 -2.13
CA PRO A 66 3.70 -6.38 -0.85
C PRO A 66 2.36 -6.03 -0.18
N SER A 67 1.64 -5.01 -0.67
CA SER A 67 0.37 -4.55 -0.07
C SER A 67 -0.62 -5.70 0.17
N HIS A 68 -1.05 -5.85 1.42
CA HIS A 68 -2.03 -6.86 1.78
C HIS A 68 -3.43 -6.51 1.26
N SER A 69 -3.84 -5.26 1.40
CA SER A 69 -5.15 -4.77 0.95
C SER A 69 -5.30 -4.93 -0.55
N LEU A 70 -4.24 -4.64 -1.31
CA LEU A 70 -4.23 -4.84 -2.75
C LEU A 70 -4.34 -6.33 -3.12
N ARG A 71 -3.57 -7.23 -2.48
CA ARG A 71 -3.70 -8.68 -2.73
C ARG A 71 -5.10 -9.22 -2.44
N VAL A 72 -5.74 -8.74 -1.36
CA VAL A 72 -7.11 -9.12 -1.04
C VAL A 72 -8.08 -8.61 -2.12
N HIS A 73 -7.92 -7.36 -2.55
CA HIS A 73 -8.77 -6.75 -3.59
C HIS A 73 -8.68 -7.47 -4.94
N LEU A 74 -7.48 -7.89 -5.34
CA LEU A 74 -7.25 -8.58 -6.61
C LEU A 74 -7.70 -10.05 -6.62
N GLY A 75 -7.98 -10.63 -5.44
CA GLY A 75 -8.37 -12.02 -5.27
C GLY A 75 -7.18 -13.00 -5.24
N ARG A 76 -7.37 -14.16 -4.59
CA ARG A 76 -6.34 -15.21 -4.50
C ARG A 76 -6.02 -15.75 -5.90
N GLY A 77 -4.77 -15.61 -6.33
CA GLY A 77 -4.28 -16.12 -7.61
C GLY A 77 -3.82 -15.05 -8.62
N ALA A 78 -3.79 -13.78 -8.22
CA ALA A 78 -2.98 -12.76 -8.89
C ALA A 78 -1.49 -13.01 -8.66
#